data_AF-A0A970J1V6-F1
#
_entry.id   AF-A0A970J1V6-F1
#
_cell.length_a   1.000
_cell.length_b   1.000
_cell.length_c   1.000
_cell.angle_alpha   90.00
_cell.angle_beta   90.00
_cell.angle_gamma   90.00
#
_symmetry.space_group_name_H-M   'P 1'
#
loop_
_entity.id
_entity.type
_entity.pdbx_description
1 polymer ?
#
loop_
_entity_poly.entity_id
_entity_poly.type
_entity_poly.pdbx_seq_one_letter_code
_entity_poly.pdbx_strand_id
1 'polypeptide(L)'
;MKHFSLCCLTVILVLAVVLSGCGGSSGKGGSNGGNGGNGGNGDDGSEPTGTIYGTVTLSGTGTPIPEVTISTSPVTSMVLTDHEGKYSLKVPTPVPTTYTVMAAKEGFLPASKPQTVSAGGTVPVNFELMPEIAGGICGLIRAGGLPRSGIKVEARDVLSGDVSTTYTDTSGNYSIPLGPGTYLAEVSMDNYATLEFRFTISSAEEMVVKDLNMVEDLFHLQAYYKLNGDADDAHGEKDGTLSGPGGTNDRFDRGNNALFFDGRDDCVKLPAVFDAPGNAMTVAAWIKLN
;
A
#
# COMPACT_ATOMS: atom_id res chain seq x y z
N MET A 1 -14.40 -29.89 -5.58
CA MET A 1 -13.77 -29.39 -4.34
C MET A 1 -13.03 -28.12 -4.73
N LYS A 2 -13.56 -26.95 -4.33
CA LYS A 2 -12.97 -25.66 -4.69
C LYS A 2 -11.82 -25.37 -3.71
N HIS A 3 -10.59 -25.32 -4.20
CA HIS A 3 -9.44 -24.87 -3.43
C HIS A 3 -9.39 -23.34 -3.52
N PHE A 4 -9.91 -22.66 -2.49
CA PHE A 4 -9.57 -21.26 -2.26
C PHE A 4 -8.12 -21.23 -1.76
N SER A 5 -7.20 -20.79 -2.61
CA SER A 5 -5.83 -20.50 -2.20
C SER A 5 -5.86 -19.21 -1.40
N LEU A 6 -5.92 -19.34 -0.08
CA LEU A 6 -5.91 -18.23 0.86
C LEU A 6 -4.54 -17.56 0.78
N CYS A 7 -4.46 -16.45 0.04
CA CYS A 7 -3.25 -15.65 -0.03
C CYS A 7 -2.91 -15.13 1.37
N CYS A 8 -1.65 -15.27 1.74
CA CYS A 8 -1.09 -15.14 3.08
C CYS A 8 -1.66 -13.95 3.89
N LEU A 9 -2.53 -14.24 4.85
CA LEU A 9 -2.71 -13.44 6.06
C LEU A 9 -3.03 -14.38 7.21
N THR A 10 -2.31 -14.23 8.32
CA THR A 10 -2.55 -14.98 9.54
C THR A 10 -3.89 -14.55 10.14
N VAL A 11 -4.98 -15.18 9.69
CA VAL A 11 -6.32 -14.97 10.25
C VAL A 11 -6.41 -15.78 11.53
N ILE A 12 -6.32 -15.11 12.69
CA ILE A 12 -6.79 -15.70 13.95
C ILE A 12 -8.32 -15.76 13.87
N LEU A 13 -8.83 -16.85 13.31
CA LEU A 13 -10.25 -17.16 13.30
C LEU A 13 -10.65 -17.58 14.72
N VAL A 14 -11.11 -16.63 15.55
CA VAL A 14 -11.78 -16.99 16.81
C VAL A 14 -13.21 -17.39 16.47
N LEU A 15 -13.40 -18.67 16.16
CA LEU A 15 -14.71 -19.29 15.96
C LEU A 15 -15.38 -19.49 17.34
N ALA A 16 -16.23 -18.56 17.76
CA ALA A 16 -17.07 -18.77 18.95
C ALA A 16 -18.32 -19.57 18.54
N VAL A 17 -18.27 -20.89 18.76
CA VAL A 17 -19.43 -21.78 18.68
C VAL A 17 -20.27 -21.57 19.94
N VAL A 18 -21.49 -21.05 19.82
CA VAL A 18 -22.47 -21.06 20.92
C VAL A 18 -23.37 -22.29 20.75
N LEU A 19 -23.09 -23.32 21.55
CA LEU A 19 -24.04 -24.40 21.81
C LEU A 19 -25.15 -23.87 22.71
N SER A 20 -26.34 -23.67 22.16
CA SER A 20 -27.53 -23.40 22.97
C SER A 20 -28.05 -24.71 23.56
N GLY A 21 -27.71 -24.97 24.83
CA GLY A 21 -28.28 -26.03 25.64
C GLY A 21 -28.85 -25.50 26.95
N CYS A 22 -30.18 -25.55 27.09
CA CYS A 22 -30.95 -25.83 28.32
C CYS A 22 -32.44 -25.71 27.97
N GLY A 23 -33.37 -26.61 28.33
CA GLY A 23 -33.36 -27.56 29.44
C GLY A 23 -34.33 -27.15 30.54
N GLY A 24 -35.65 -27.22 30.27
CA GLY A 24 -36.69 -27.68 31.22
C GLY A 24 -37.12 -26.88 32.47
N SER A 25 -38.37 -26.39 32.41
CA SER A 25 -39.51 -26.71 33.31
C SER A 25 -39.75 -26.03 34.69
N SER A 26 -40.95 -25.41 34.75
CA SER A 26 -42.04 -25.46 35.76
C SER A 26 -41.94 -24.81 37.15
N GLY A 27 -42.95 -23.98 37.46
CA GLY A 27 -43.43 -23.66 38.82
C GLY A 27 -44.55 -22.60 38.83
N LYS A 28 -45.73 -22.93 39.37
CA LYS A 28 -46.96 -22.10 39.46
C LYS A 28 -47.03 -21.26 40.74
N GLY A 29 -47.73 -20.11 40.68
CA GLY A 29 -48.78 -19.74 41.66
C GLY A 29 -48.52 -18.55 42.62
N GLY A 30 -49.49 -17.62 42.70
CA GLY A 30 -49.74 -16.77 43.88
C GLY A 30 -50.02 -15.27 43.62
N SER A 31 -51.28 -14.84 43.81
CA SER A 31 -51.72 -13.43 43.90
C SER A 31 -51.61 -12.90 45.34
N ASN A 32 -51.34 -11.59 45.52
CA ASN A 32 -52.25 -10.54 46.01
C ASN A 32 -51.58 -9.45 46.90
N GLY A 33 -51.84 -8.16 46.59
CA GLY A 33 -52.07 -7.07 47.57
C GLY A 33 -50.95 -6.08 47.95
N GLY A 34 -51.19 -4.77 47.74
CA GLY A 34 -50.94 -3.74 48.78
C GLY A 34 -49.92 -2.60 48.55
N ASN A 35 -50.42 -1.49 47.96
CA ASN A 35 -50.11 -0.04 48.09
C ASN A 35 -48.96 0.49 49.01
N GLY A 36 -48.20 1.51 48.54
CA GLY A 36 -47.42 2.42 49.42
C GLY A 36 -46.27 3.25 48.81
N GLY A 37 -46.60 4.40 48.23
CA GLY A 37 -45.86 5.68 48.11
C GLY A 37 -44.33 5.84 48.29
N ASN A 38 -43.75 6.45 47.25
CA ASN A 38 -42.88 7.66 47.24
C ASN A 38 -41.37 7.54 47.54
N GLY A 39 -40.56 7.96 46.56
CA GLY A 39 -39.12 8.14 46.67
C GLY A 39 -38.42 8.17 45.31
N GLY A 40 -38.88 9.01 44.37
CA GLY A 40 -38.19 9.24 43.12
C GLY A 40 -36.90 10.02 43.34
N ASN A 41 -35.77 9.32 43.33
CA ASN A 41 -34.51 9.85 42.81
C ASN A 41 -34.31 9.17 41.45
N GLY A 42 -34.61 9.90 40.39
CA GLY A 42 -34.23 9.51 39.03
C GLY A 42 -32.72 9.65 38.90
N ASP A 43 -31.99 8.65 39.40
CA ASP A 43 -30.71 8.27 38.83
C ASP A 43 -31.05 7.72 37.45
N ASP A 44 -30.92 8.55 36.42
CA ASP A 44 -31.03 8.10 35.04
C ASP A 44 -29.84 7.17 34.81
N GLY A 45 -30.06 5.88 35.06
CA GLY A 45 -29.08 4.79 35.03
C GLY A 45 -28.50 4.53 33.63
N SER A 46 -28.06 5.58 32.95
CA SER A 46 -27.26 5.47 31.74
C SER A 46 -25.88 4.97 32.15
N GLU A 47 -25.60 3.70 31.83
CA GLU A 47 -24.24 3.14 31.91
C GLU A 47 -23.26 4.13 31.26
N PRO A 48 -22.12 4.44 31.90
CA PRO A 48 -21.17 5.40 31.36
C PRO A 48 -20.72 4.95 29.97
N THR A 49 -20.76 5.85 28.99
CA THR A 49 -20.42 5.54 27.59
C THR A 49 -19.16 6.27 27.13
N GLY A 50 -18.49 5.70 26.13
CA GLY A 50 -17.45 6.33 25.33
C GLY A 50 -17.83 6.34 23.84
N THR A 51 -17.01 7.00 23.03
CA THR A 51 -17.19 7.11 21.58
C THR A 51 -15.95 6.59 20.84
N ILE A 52 -16.15 5.65 19.92
CA ILE A 52 -15.16 5.23 18.93
C ILE A 52 -15.52 5.91 17.62
N TYR A 53 -14.57 6.59 16.99
CA TYR A 53 -14.80 7.25 15.70
C TYR A 53 -13.64 6.96 14.75
N GLY A 54 -13.85 7.17 13.46
CA GLY A 54 -12.75 7.05 12.50
C GLY A 54 -13.22 7.09 11.06
N THR A 55 -12.31 6.74 10.17
CA THR A 55 -12.55 6.61 8.73
C THR A 55 -12.25 5.20 8.25
N VAL A 56 -12.95 4.78 7.20
CA VAL A 56 -12.60 3.59 6.42
C VAL A 56 -12.27 4.00 4.99
N THR A 57 -11.08 3.63 4.55
CA THR A 57 -10.57 3.95 3.21
C THR A 57 -10.14 2.70 2.46
N LEU A 58 -10.11 2.80 1.14
CA LEU A 58 -9.51 1.80 0.27
C LEU A 58 -8.00 1.83 0.47
N SER A 59 -7.43 0.65 0.76
CA SER A 59 -5.99 0.48 0.91
C SER A 59 -5.27 0.97 -0.35
N GLY A 60 -4.20 1.73 -0.15
CA GLY A 60 -3.34 2.24 -1.23
C GLY A 60 -3.81 3.55 -1.89
N THR A 61 -5.10 3.75 -2.15
CA THR A 61 -5.59 5.01 -2.73
C THR A 61 -6.03 6.03 -1.69
N GLY A 62 -6.38 5.58 -0.49
CA GLY A 62 -6.98 6.44 0.55
C GLY A 62 -8.42 6.87 0.22
N THR A 63 -9.03 6.33 -0.84
CA THR A 63 -10.40 6.68 -1.24
C THR A 63 -11.38 6.26 -0.13
N PRO A 64 -12.28 7.14 0.33
CA PRO A 64 -13.27 6.77 1.34
C PRO A 64 -14.19 5.64 0.89
N ILE A 65 -14.51 4.72 1.79
CA ILE A 65 -15.46 3.61 1.54
C ILE A 65 -16.74 3.85 2.34
N PRO A 66 -17.87 4.20 1.71
CA PRO A 66 -19.16 4.31 2.38
C PRO A 66 -19.77 2.94 2.69
N GLU A 67 -20.77 2.90 3.57
CA GLU A 67 -21.57 1.70 3.87
C GLU A 67 -20.76 0.51 4.38
N VAL A 68 -19.61 0.75 5.02
CA VAL A 68 -18.86 -0.28 5.74
C VAL A 68 -19.52 -0.51 7.08
N THR A 69 -19.82 -1.77 7.40
CA THR A 69 -20.36 -2.15 8.70
C THR A 69 -19.25 -2.12 9.74
N ILE A 70 -19.41 -1.25 10.75
CA ILE A 70 -18.55 -1.18 11.93
C ILE A 70 -19.26 -1.87 13.09
N SER A 71 -18.56 -2.80 13.73
CA SER A 71 -19.05 -3.57 14.87
C SER A 71 -17.95 -3.77 15.91
N THR A 72 -18.30 -4.28 17.10
CA THR A 72 -17.33 -4.55 18.17
C THR A 72 -17.44 -5.97 18.71
N SER A 73 -16.37 -6.44 19.35
CA SER A 73 -16.37 -7.58 20.27
C SER A 73 -15.76 -7.13 21.61
N PRO A 74 -16.49 -7.21 22.76
CA PRO A 74 -17.88 -7.66 22.89
C PRO A 74 -18.86 -6.85 22.04
N VAL A 75 -19.95 -7.50 21.61
CA VAL A 75 -20.95 -6.87 20.73
C VAL A 75 -21.65 -5.72 21.44
N THR A 76 -21.79 -4.59 20.74
CA THR A 76 -22.51 -3.40 21.22
C THR A 76 -23.62 -3.04 20.24
N SER A 77 -23.46 -1.96 19.49
CA SER A 77 -24.29 -1.60 18.33
C SER A 77 -23.46 -1.67 17.06
N MET A 78 -24.10 -1.52 15.91
CA MET A 78 -23.43 -1.45 14.61
C MET A 78 -23.79 -0.15 13.92
N VAL A 79 -22.83 0.43 13.21
CA VAL A 79 -23.02 1.64 12.39
C VAL A 79 -22.45 1.41 11.01
N LEU A 80 -22.93 2.20 10.04
CA LEU A 80 -22.37 2.24 8.69
C LEU A 80 -21.52 3.49 8.54
N THR A 81 -20.45 3.40 7.76
CA THR A 81 -19.71 4.59 7.32
C THR A 81 -20.55 5.45 6.38
N ASP A 82 -20.40 6.77 6.48
CA ASP A 82 -21.04 7.73 5.59
C ASP A 82 -20.33 7.86 4.22
N HIS A 83 -20.81 8.76 3.36
CA HIS A 83 -20.25 9.04 2.03
C HIS A 83 -18.79 9.53 2.05
N GLU A 84 -18.30 10.07 3.17
CA GLU A 84 -16.90 10.44 3.39
C GLU A 84 -16.11 9.33 4.09
N GLY A 85 -16.68 8.13 4.22
CA GLY A 85 -16.09 6.98 4.89
C GLY A 85 -15.99 7.13 6.40
N LYS A 86 -16.62 8.14 7.01
CA LYS A 86 -16.54 8.41 8.45
C LYS A 86 -17.58 7.60 9.22
N TYR A 87 -17.26 7.24 10.45
CA TYR A 87 -18.20 6.61 11.37
C TYR A 87 -18.02 7.12 12.81
N SER A 88 -19.06 6.96 13.62
CA SER A 88 -19.03 7.21 15.06
C SER A 88 -19.93 6.20 15.77
N LEU A 89 -19.38 5.49 16.76
CA LEU A 89 -20.01 4.39 17.47
C LEU A 89 -19.91 4.63 18.98
N LYS A 90 -21.07 4.71 19.66
CA LYS A 90 -21.10 4.77 21.12
C LYS A 90 -20.99 3.37 21.72
N VAL A 91 -20.13 3.22 22.71
CA VAL A 91 -19.89 1.94 23.39
C VAL A 91 -20.01 2.10 24.92
N PRO A 92 -20.52 1.11 25.65
CA PRO A 92 -20.48 1.11 27.11
C PRO A 92 -19.05 1.15 27.66
N THR A 93 -18.84 1.75 28.82
CA THR A 93 -17.51 1.90 29.44
C THR A 93 -17.62 1.92 30.97
N PRO A 94 -18.17 0.87 31.61
CA PRO A 94 -18.32 0.82 33.08
C PRO A 94 -16.97 0.98 33.81
N VAL A 95 -15.89 0.52 33.16
CA VAL A 95 -14.48 0.80 33.46
C VAL A 95 -13.76 0.97 32.11
N PRO A 96 -12.47 1.36 32.05
CA PRO A 96 -11.70 1.30 30.81
C PRO A 96 -11.83 -0.10 30.15
N THR A 97 -12.52 -0.15 29.02
CA THR A 97 -12.94 -1.40 28.36
C THR A 97 -12.29 -1.50 27.00
N THR A 98 -11.69 -2.65 26.70
CA THR A 98 -11.09 -2.92 25.38
C THR A 98 -12.10 -3.60 24.48
N TYR A 99 -12.35 -2.99 23.32
CA TYR A 99 -13.17 -3.51 22.24
C TYR A 99 -12.29 -3.93 21.07
N THR A 100 -12.54 -5.09 20.48
CA THR A 100 -12.07 -5.38 19.13
C THR A 100 -13.05 -4.76 18.16
N VAL A 101 -12.67 -3.65 17.54
CA VAL A 101 -13.45 -2.95 16.51
C VAL A 101 -13.23 -3.66 15.18
N MET A 102 -14.29 -3.94 14.44
CA MET A 102 -14.24 -4.67 13.17
C MET A 102 -14.96 -3.89 12.08
N ALA A 103 -14.34 -3.81 10.91
CA ALA A 103 -14.87 -3.21 9.69
C ALA A 103 -15.08 -4.32 8.65
N ALA A 104 -16.30 -4.42 8.13
CA ALA A 104 -16.67 -5.42 7.13
C ALA A 104 -17.59 -4.84 6.06
N LYS A 105 -17.33 -5.20 4.81
CA LYS A 105 -18.16 -4.87 3.65
C LYS A 105 -18.01 -5.98 2.61
N GLU A 106 -19.10 -6.34 1.94
CA GLU A 106 -19.05 -7.29 0.83
C GLU A 106 -18.10 -6.80 -0.27
N GLY A 107 -17.30 -7.72 -0.82
CA GLY A 107 -16.26 -7.41 -1.79
C GLY A 107 -14.96 -6.85 -1.18
N PHE A 108 -14.83 -6.89 0.15
CA PHE A 108 -13.62 -6.51 0.88
C PHE A 108 -13.23 -7.56 1.92
N LEU A 109 -11.93 -7.74 2.12
CA LEU A 109 -11.41 -8.49 3.24
C LEU A 109 -11.72 -7.75 4.55
N PRO A 110 -12.25 -8.42 5.59
CA PRO A 110 -12.56 -7.77 6.86
C PRO A 110 -11.29 -7.37 7.61
N ALA A 111 -11.35 -6.25 8.32
CA ALA A 111 -10.25 -5.76 9.16
C ALA A 111 -10.71 -5.57 10.62
N SER A 112 -9.81 -5.76 11.58
CA SER A 112 -10.12 -5.51 13.00
C SER A 112 -8.93 -4.95 13.77
N LYS A 113 -9.21 -4.14 14.80
CA LYS A 113 -8.23 -3.50 15.68
C LYS A 113 -8.74 -3.49 17.13
N PRO A 114 -7.93 -3.88 18.13
CA PRO A 114 -8.28 -3.70 19.53
C PRO A 114 -8.14 -2.22 19.93
N GLN A 115 -9.09 -1.71 20.71
CA GLN A 115 -9.10 -0.33 21.20
C GLN A 115 -9.67 -0.25 22.61
N THR A 116 -8.93 0.35 23.53
CA THR A 116 -9.41 0.65 24.89
C THR A 116 -10.12 2.00 24.94
N VAL A 117 -11.29 2.03 25.58
CA VAL A 117 -12.14 3.22 25.73
C VAL A 117 -12.44 3.43 27.22
N SER A 118 -12.26 4.67 27.70
CA SER A 118 -12.61 5.07 29.07
C SER A 118 -13.94 5.82 29.10
N ALA A 119 -14.56 5.95 30.27
CA ALA A 119 -15.82 6.69 30.45
C ALA A 119 -15.74 8.13 29.92
N GLY A 120 -16.68 8.52 29.06
CA GLY A 120 -16.71 9.80 28.35
C GLY A 120 -15.60 9.98 27.29
N GLY A 121 -14.71 8.99 27.15
CA GLY A 121 -13.57 9.05 26.23
C GLY A 121 -14.00 9.00 24.77
N THR A 122 -13.27 9.71 23.93
CA THR A 122 -13.45 9.70 22.47
C THR A 122 -12.15 9.27 21.82
N VAL A 123 -12.15 8.14 21.11
CA VAL A 123 -10.92 7.50 20.59
C VAL A 123 -11.00 7.21 19.08
N PRO A 124 -9.92 7.48 18.31
CA PRO A 124 -9.89 7.24 16.87
C PRO A 124 -9.50 5.79 16.55
N VAL A 125 -10.20 5.16 15.60
CA VAL A 125 -9.85 3.86 15.00
C VAL A 125 -10.10 3.93 13.50
N ASN A 126 -9.03 4.03 12.70
CA ASN A 126 -9.14 4.07 11.24
C ASN A 126 -8.87 2.69 10.63
N PHE A 127 -9.54 2.37 9.53
CA PHE A 127 -9.34 1.12 8.78
C PHE A 127 -8.97 1.41 7.32
N GLU A 128 -8.10 0.55 6.78
CA GLU A 128 -7.85 0.46 5.34
C GLU A 128 -8.31 -0.93 4.91
N LEU A 129 -9.31 -1.01 4.04
CA LEU A 129 -9.83 -2.28 3.53
C LEU A 129 -9.21 -2.61 2.19
N MET A 130 -8.90 -3.89 2.01
CA MET A 130 -8.44 -4.45 0.75
C MET A 130 -9.63 -5.12 0.03
N PRO A 131 -9.80 -4.95 -1.29
CA PRO A 131 -10.81 -5.67 -2.03
C PRO A 131 -10.62 -7.19 -1.91
N GLU A 132 -11.72 -7.92 -1.73
CA GLU A 132 -11.78 -9.36 -1.90
C GLU A 132 -11.95 -9.65 -3.40
N ILE A 133 -10.92 -10.24 -4.01
CA ILE A 133 -10.87 -10.44 -5.46
C ILE A 133 -10.96 -11.94 -5.78
N ALA A 134 -11.82 -12.29 -6.73
CA ALA A 134 -11.97 -13.67 -7.19
C ALA A 134 -10.81 -14.09 -8.12
N GLY A 135 -10.28 -13.13 -8.90
CA GLY A 135 -9.15 -13.32 -9.82
C GLY A 135 -8.39 -12.00 -10.01
N GLY A 136 -7.13 -12.10 -10.41
CA GLY A 136 -6.23 -10.95 -10.47
C GLY A 136 -4.77 -11.28 -10.20
N ILE A 137 -4.03 -10.26 -9.74
CA ILE A 137 -2.65 -10.40 -9.29
C ILE A 137 -2.53 -9.86 -7.85
N CYS A 138 -1.74 -10.55 -7.03
CA CYS A 138 -1.40 -10.10 -5.69
C CYS A 138 0.01 -10.53 -5.30
N GLY A 139 0.51 -10.00 -4.19
CA GLY A 139 1.77 -10.43 -3.60
C GLY A 139 2.30 -9.46 -2.58
N LEU A 140 3.54 -9.68 -2.19
CA LEU A 140 4.30 -8.85 -1.25
C LEU A 140 5.45 -8.17 -1.98
N ILE A 141 5.59 -6.85 -1.81
CA ILE A 141 6.72 -6.09 -2.35
C ILE A 141 7.60 -5.62 -1.20
N ARG A 142 8.90 -5.89 -1.34
CA ARG A 142 9.94 -5.37 -0.46
C ARG A 142 10.79 -4.35 -1.20
N ALA A 143 11.23 -3.32 -0.49
CA ALA A 143 12.18 -2.33 -0.98
C ALA A 143 13.32 -2.22 0.03
N GLY A 144 14.57 -2.38 -0.41
CA GLY A 144 15.71 -2.45 0.51
C GLY A 144 15.65 -3.66 1.47
N GLY A 145 14.99 -4.74 1.05
CA GLY A 145 14.83 -5.97 1.83
C GLY A 145 13.71 -5.99 2.87
N LEU A 146 12.97 -4.88 3.04
CA LEU A 146 11.86 -4.78 3.99
C LEU A 146 10.52 -4.54 3.27
N PRO A 147 9.39 -5.07 3.78
CA PRO A 147 8.07 -4.70 3.29
C PRO A 147 7.85 -3.20 3.37
N ARG A 148 7.23 -2.61 2.33
CA ARG A 148 7.07 -1.17 2.25
C ARG A 148 5.73 -0.78 1.64
N SER A 149 5.07 0.19 2.27
CA SER A 149 3.82 0.79 1.79
C SER A 149 4.05 1.87 0.74
N GLY A 150 3.04 2.13 -0.07
CA GLY A 150 3.02 3.23 -1.04
C GLY A 150 3.81 2.94 -2.32
N ILE A 151 4.23 1.70 -2.57
CA ILE A 151 4.81 1.31 -3.85
C ILE A 151 3.68 1.22 -4.87
N LYS A 152 3.82 1.92 -5.99
CA LYS A 152 2.83 1.91 -7.07
C LYS A 152 2.94 0.63 -7.88
N VAL A 153 1.82 -0.01 -8.14
CA VAL A 153 1.72 -1.19 -9.01
C VAL A 153 0.66 -0.92 -10.08
N GLU A 154 1.05 -0.98 -11.34
CA GLU A 154 0.18 -0.82 -12.50
C GLU A 154 0.15 -2.10 -13.32
N ALA A 155 -1.04 -2.49 -13.77
CA ALA A 155 -1.23 -3.59 -14.71
C ALA A 155 -1.98 -3.07 -15.92
N ARG A 156 -1.33 -3.10 -17.09
CA ARG A 156 -1.90 -2.71 -18.37
C ARG A 156 -2.36 -3.93 -19.15
N ASP A 157 -3.63 -3.97 -19.52
CA ASP A 157 -4.16 -4.98 -20.45
C ASP A 157 -3.50 -4.81 -21.82
N VAL A 158 -2.90 -5.87 -22.35
CA VAL A 158 -2.16 -5.81 -23.62
C VAL A 158 -3.10 -5.64 -24.82
N LEU A 159 -4.36 -6.07 -24.71
CA LEU A 159 -5.34 -6.00 -25.79
C LEU A 159 -6.12 -4.67 -25.77
N SER A 160 -6.72 -4.32 -24.62
CA SER A 160 -7.54 -3.10 -24.51
C SER A 160 -6.72 -1.85 -24.23
N GLY A 161 -5.53 -2.01 -23.63
CA GLY A 161 -4.71 -0.90 -23.15
C GLY A 161 -5.15 -0.32 -21.81
N ASP A 162 -6.23 -0.82 -21.21
CA ASP A 162 -6.75 -0.39 -19.92
C ASP A 162 -5.69 -0.57 -18.82
N VAL A 163 -5.65 0.37 -17.87
CA VAL A 163 -4.70 0.35 -16.76
C VAL A 163 -5.44 0.26 -15.45
N SER A 164 -5.09 -0.76 -14.67
CA SER A 164 -5.49 -0.88 -13.27
C SER A 164 -4.28 -0.55 -12.38
N THR A 165 -4.51 0.21 -11.32
CA THR A 165 -3.45 0.69 -10.42
C THR A 165 -3.79 0.38 -8.97
N THR A 166 -2.81 -0.01 -8.17
CA THR A 166 -2.91 -0.11 -6.71
C THR A 166 -1.61 0.37 -6.05
N TYR A 167 -1.61 0.46 -4.72
CA TYR A 167 -0.41 0.70 -3.94
C TYR A 167 -0.28 -0.31 -2.81
N THR A 168 0.95 -0.59 -2.39
CA THR A 168 1.19 -1.51 -1.27
C THR A 168 0.71 -0.95 0.07
N ASP A 169 0.15 -1.83 0.91
CA ASP A 169 -0.27 -1.53 2.29
C ASP A 169 0.93 -1.39 3.26
N THR A 170 0.67 -1.10 4.54
CA THR A 170 1.71 -1.00 5.60
C THR A 170 2.53 -2.27 5.79
N SER A 171 2.02 -3.42 5.36
CA SER A 171 2.68 -4.71 5.41
C SER A 171 3.37 -5.08 4.08
N GLY A 172 3.36 -4.17 3.10
CA GLY A 172 3.95 -4.37 1.76
C GLY A 172 3.08 -5.17 0.79
N ASN A 173 1.86 -5.53 1.15
CA ASN A 173 0.99 -6.34 0.28
C ASN A 173 0.30 -5.48 -0.77
N TYR A 174 0.09 -6.05 -1.94
CA TYR A 174 -0.72 -5.45 -3.01
C TYR A 174 -1.70 -6.47 -3.59
N SER A 175 -2.81 -5.97 -4.14
CA SER A 175 -3.75 -6.76 -4.93
C SER A 175 -4.40 -5.88 -6.00
N ILE A 176 -4.58 -6.44 -7.19
CA ILE A 176 -5.30 -5.82 -8.31
C ILE A 176 -6.33 -6.83 -8.83
N PRO A 177 -7.65 -6.55 -8.74
CA PRO A 177 -8.67 -7.35 -9.42
C PRO A 177 -8.50 -7.21 -10.93
N LEU A 178 -8.34 -8.33 -11.63
CA LEU A 178 -8.23 -8.37 -13.09
C LEU A 178 -9.01 -9.56 -13.65
N GLY A 179 -9.57 -9.38 -14.84
CA GLY A 179 -10.22 -10.46 -15.57
C GLY A 179 -9.21 -11.35 -16.33
N PRO A 180 -9.69 -12.37 -17.06
CA PRO A 180 -8.86 -13.13 -17.97
C PRO A 180 -8.25 -12.22 -19.04
N GLY A 181 -6.95 -12.36 -19.27
CA GLY A 181 -6.21 -11.48 -20.16
C GLY A 181 -4.71 -11.65 -20.04
N THR A 182 -3.96 -10.92 -20.86
CA THR A 182 -2.51 -10.82 -20.73
C THR A 182 -2.16 -9.38 -20.40
N TYR A 183 -1.33 -9.21 -19.39
CA TYR A 183 -1.03 -7.92 -18.79
C TYR A 183 0.47 -7.64 -18.81
N LEU A 184 0.84 -6.37 -18.95
CA LEU A 184 2.17 -5.85 -18.65
C LEU A 184 2.08 -5.08 -17.33
N ALA A 185 2.79 -5.57 -16.32
CA ALA A 185 2.87 -4.93 -15.01
C ALA A 185 4.07 -3.98 -14.95
N GLU A 186 3.89 -2.82 -14.33
CA GLU A 186 4.94 -1.88 -13.94
C GLU A 186 4.86 -1.64 -12.43
N VAL A 187 6.00 -1.72 -11.74
CA VAL A 187 6.11 -1.43 -10.30
C VAL A 187 7.14 -0.34 -10.10
N SER A 188 6.72 0.77 -9.50
CA SER A 188 7.53 1.98 -9.37
C SER A 188 7.46 2.62 -7.99
N MET A 189 8.60 3.16 -7.57
CA MET A 189 8.79 3.94 -6.35
C MET A 189 10.03 4.81 -6.54
N ASP A 190 9.99 6.05 -6.06
CA ASP A 190 11.12 6.98 -6.17
C ASP A 190 12.41 6.38 -5.58
N ASN A 191 13.53 6.56 -6.30
CA ASN A 191 14.86 6.05 -5.96
C ASN A 191 14.98 4.50 -5.97
N TYR A 192 14.01 3.79 -6.54
CA TYR A 192 14.09 2.35 -6.79
C TYR A 192 13.93 2.05 -8.27
N ALA A 193 14.62 1.02 -8.74
CA ALA A 193 14.55 0.64 -10.15
C ALA A 193 13.13 0.15 -10.46
N THR A 194 12.54 0.68 -11.53
CA THR A 194 11.23 0.23 -12.01
C THR A 194 11.32 -1.25 -12.44
N LEU A 195 10.36 -2.05 -11.98
CA LEU A 195 10.24 -3.44 -12.40
C LEU A 195 9.13 -3.55 -13.44
N GLU A 196 9.39 -4.24 -14.54
CA GLU A 196 8.39 -4.56 -15.55
C GLU A 196 8.34 -6.08 -15.81
N PHE A 197 7.14 -6.64 -15.90
CA PHE A 197 6.96 -8.06 -16.25
C PHE A 197 5.61 -8.32 -16.89
N ARG A 198 5.53 -9.38 -17.70
CA ARG A 198 4.26 -9.85 -18.26
C ARG A 198 3.71 -11.03 -17.48
N PHE A 199 2.38 -11.12 -17.40
CA PHE A 199 1.66 -12.27 -16.86
C PHE A 199 0.34 -12.47 -17.59
N THR A 200 -0.24 -13.66 -17.46
CA THR A 200 -1.53 -14.03 -18.05
C THR A 200 -2.46 -14.55 -16.95
N ILE A 201 -3.72 -14.18 -17.04
CA ILE A 201 -4.82 -14.72 -16.24
C ILE A 201 -5.69 -15.52 -17.20
N SER A 202 -5.82 -16.83 -16.96
CA SER A 202 -6.51 -17.78 -17.84
C SER A 202 -8.01 -17.88 -17.52
N SER A 203 -8.43 -17.52 -16.31
CA SER A 203 -9.83 -17.56 -15.89
C SER A 203 -10.16 -16.46 -14.87
N ALA A 204 -11.44 -16.11 -14.76
CA ALA A 204 -11.89 -15.01 -13.88
C ALA A 204 -11.70 -15.30 -12.38
N GLU A 205 -11.40 -16.54 -12.02
CA GLU A 205 -11.10 -16.97 -10.65
C GLU A 205 -9.59 -17.27 -10.44
N GLU A 206 -8.74 -17.00 -11.44
CA GLU A 206 -7.31 -17.24 -11.32
C GLU A 206 -6.61 -16.07 -10.62
N MET A 207 -5.82 -16.40 -9.60
CA MET A 207 -4.98 -15.47 -8.86
C MET A 207 -3.50 -15.74 -9.17
N VAL A 208 -2.84 -14.75 -9.76
CA VAL A 208 -1.39 -14.75 -9.95
C VAL A 208 -0.74 -14.20 -8.68
N VAL A 209 0.09 -15.01 -8.02
CA VAL A 209 0.86 -14.57 -6.85
C VAL A 209 2.27 -14.19 -7.30
N LYS A 210 2.68 -12.95 -7.06
CA LYS A 210 4.00 -12.43 -7.47
C LYS A 210 4.60 -11.56 -6.38
N ASP A 211 5.52 -12.15 -5.62
CA ASP A 211 6.36 -11.40 -4.70
C ASP A 211 7.52 -10.73 -5.44
N LEU A 212 7.85 -9.51 -5.03
CA LEU A 212 8.85 -8.68 -5.70
C LEU A 212 9.81 -8.06 -4.68
N ASN A 213 11.04 -7.84 -5.11
CA ASN A 213 12.04 -7.10 -4.37
C ASN A 213 12.54 -5.97 -5.25
N MET A 214 12.27 -4.73 -4.85
CA MET A 214 12.83 -3.54 -5.47
C MET A 214 14.24 -3.33 -4.98
N VAL A 215 15.13 -3.03 -5.92
CA VAL A 215 16.51 -2.64 -5.66
C VAL A 215 16.59 -1.13 -5.80
N GLU A 216 17.30 -0.47 -4.89
CA GLU A 216 17.54 0.96 -5.00
C GLU A 216 18.15 1.27 -6.35
N ASP A 217 17.59 2.25 -7.04
CA ASP A 217 18.18 2.74 -8.28
C ASP A 217 19.33 3.66 -7.91
N LEU A 218 20.42 3.02 -7.51
CA LEU A 218 21.69 3.68 -7.22
C LEU A 218 22.37 4.19 -8.50
N PHE A 219 21.73 4.04 -9.66
CA PHE A 219 22.21 4.49 -10.97
C PHE A 219 21.46 5.73 -11.48
N HIS A 220 21.21 6.71 -10.61
CA HIS A 220 21.03 8.08 -11.09
C HIS A 220 22.21 8.51 -11.97
N LEU A 221 21.91 9.20 -13.08
CA LEU A 221 22.90 9.77 -13.99
C LEU A 221 23.89 10.62 -13.21
N GLN A 222 25.13 10.15 -13.07
CA GLN A 222 26.10 10.80 -12.19
C GLN A 222 26.74 12.05 -12.81
N ALA A 223 26.80 12.13 -14.15
CA ALA A 223 27.31 13.24 -14.95
C ALA A 223 26.92 13.06 -16.43
N TYR A 224 26.84 14.15 -17.19
CA TYR A 224 26.56 14.14 -18.63
C TYR A 224 27.44 15.11 -19.40
N TYR A 225 28.41 14.59 -20.13
CA TYR A 225 29.34 15.39 -20.93
C TYR A 225 28.88 15.42 -22.39
N LYS A 226 28.58 16.61 -22.90
CA LYS A 226 28.22 16.81 -24.31
C LYS A 226 29.44 16.79 -25.23
N LEU A 227 30.63 17.08 -24.68
CA LEU A 227 31.91 17.14 -25.38
C LEU A 227 31.90 18.16 -26.53
N ASN A 228 31.29 19.33 -26.31
CA ASN A 228 31.13 20.38 -27.32
C ASN A 228 32.39 21.27 -27.41
N GLY A 229 33.55 20.63 -27.59
CA GLY A 229 34.85 21.30 -27.46
C GLY A 229 35.33 21.55 -26.03
N ASP A 230 34.56 21.09 -25.04
CA ASP A 230 34.84 21.17 -23.60
C ASP A 230 34.61 19.81 -22.91
N ALA A 231 34.79 19.77 -21.59
CA ALA A 231 34.52 18.61 -20.74
C ALA A 231 33.55 18.94 -19.60
N ASP A 232 32.66 19.91 -19.82
CA ASP A 232 31.76 20.40 -18.77
C ASP A 232 30.61 19.40 -18.55
N ASP A 233 30.24 19.19 -17.28
CA ASP A 233 29.12 18.36 -16.89
C ASP A 233 27.82 19.14 -17.08
N ALA A 234 27.04 18.77 -18.08
CA ALA A 234 25.76 19.40 -18.38
C ALA A 234 24.61 18.92 -17.47
N HIS A 235 24.87 17.98 -16.55
CA HIS A 235 23.89 17.48 -15.57
C HIS A 235 24.11 18.05 -14.16
N GLY A 236 25.36 18.22 -13.73
CA GLY A 236 25.71 18.62 -12.37
C GLY A 236 26.97 19.46 -12.29
N GLU A 237 27.76 19.26 -11.24
CA GLU A 237 28.98 20.04 -10.94
C GLU A 237 30.26 19.22 -11.12
N LYS A 238 30.20 18.09 -11.84
CA LYS A 238 31.34 17.17 -12.00
C LYS A 238 32.17 17.48 -13.25
N ASP A 239 32.50 18.74 -13.51
CA ASP A 239 33.27 19.12 -14.70
C ASP A 239 34.59 18.34 -14.86
N GLY A 240 34.85 17.89 -16.08
CA GLY A 240 36.07 17.21 -16.48
C GLY A 240 37.16 18.19 -16.91
N THR A 241 38.34 17.65 -17.18
CA THR A 241 39.47 18.44 -17.70
C THR A 241 40.02 17.81 -18.98
N LEU A 242 40.24 18.63 -19.99
CA LEU A 242 40.86 18.22 -21.25
C LEU A 242 42.38 18.26 -21.14
N SER A 243 43.03 17.23 -21.66
CA SER A 243 44.49 17.17 -21.82
C SER A 243 44.79 16.64 -23.21
N GLY A 244 45.04 17.55 -24.16
CA GLY A 244 45.33 17.22 -25.56
C GLY A 244 44.19 17.51 -26.56
N PRO A 245 42.98 16.92 -26.41
CA PRO A 245 41.99 16.96 -27.47
C PRO A 245 41.46 18.38 -27.70
N GLY A 246 41.33 18.73 -28.97
CA GLY A 246 40.73 19.99 -29.42
C GLY A 246 39.27 19.83 -29.84
N GLY A 247 38.52 20.93 -29.81
CA GLY A 247 37.18 20.97 -30.37
C GLY A 247 37.17 20.70 -31.88
N THR A 248 36.17 19.95 -32.35
CA THR A 248 35.98 19.61 -33.76
C THR A 248 34.50 19.65 -34.16
N ASN A 249 34.24 19.42 -35.45
CA ASN A 249 32.89 19.34 -35.97
C ASN A 249 32.18 18.09 -35.45
N ASP A 250 30.89 18.21 -35.11
CA ASP A 250 30.04 17.05 -34.85
C ASP A 250 29.72 16.26 -36.14
N ARG A 251 28.89 15.22 -35.98
CA ARG A 251 28.38 14.40 -37.10
C ARG A 251 27.52 15.15 -38.13
N PHE A 252 27.17 16.40 -37.85
CA PHE A 252 26.38 17.28 -38.73
C PHE A 252 27.20 18.46 -39.26
N ASP A 253 28.54 18.38 -39.18
CA ASP A 253 29.50 19.41 -39.60
C ASP A 253 29.36 20.74 -38.83
N ARG A 254 28.81 20.70 -37.61
CA ARG A 254 28.72 21.88 -36.73
C ARG A 254 29.98 21.99 -35.91
N GLY A 255 30.75 23.08 -36.08
CA GLY A 255 32.02 23.30 -35.38
C GLY A 255 31.91 23.34 -33.86
N ASN A 256 32.96 22.87 -33.18
CA ASN A 256 33.07 22.75 -31.72
C ASN A 256 31.86 22.07 -31.06
N ASN A 257 31.34 20.99 -31.65
CA ASN A 257 30.29 20.16 -31.03
C ASN A 257 30.75 18.69 -30.84
N ALA A 258 32.07 18.48 -30.86
CA ALA A 258 32.73 17.22 -30.56
C ALA A 258 34.19 17.49 -30.11
N LEU A 259 34.85 16.46 -29.60
CA LEU A 259 36.30 16.44 -29.36
C LEU A 259 37.01 15.54 -30.39
N PHE A 260 38.16 15.99 -30.87
CA PHE A 260 39.05 15.20 -31.71
C PHE A 260 40.16 14.58 -30.87
N PHE A 261 40.35 13.26 -31.01
CA PHE A 261 41.42 12.49 -30.38
C PHE A 261 42.43 12.05 -31.43
N ASP A 262 43.68 12.44 -31.29
CA ASP A 262 44.77 12.23 -32.27
C ASP A 262 45.48 10.87 -32.14
N GLY A 263 45.16 10.13 -31.08
CA GLY A 263 45.71 8.80 -30.80
C GLY A 263 47.10 8.79 -30.16
N ARG A 264 47.61 9.93 -29.67
CA ARG A 264 48.94 10.03 -29.03
C ARG A 264 48.85 10.24 -27.53
N ASP A 265 48.25 11.33 -27.09
CA ASP A 265 48.24 11.76 -25.68
C ASP A 265 46.93 12.41 -25.22
N ASP A 266 45.88 12.29 -26.03
CA ASP A 266 44.58 12.91 -25.76
C ASP A 266 43.76 12.14 -24.70
N CYS A 267 43.28 12.86 -23.68
CA CYS A 267 42.31 12.33 -22.72
C CYS A 267 41.36 13.40 -22.16
N VAL A 268 40.19 12.93 -21.74
CA VAL A 268 39.25 13.67 -20.87
C VAL A 268 39.37 13.05 -19.48
N LYS A 269 39.84 13.84 -18.51
CA LYS A 269 39.98 13.40 -17.13
C LYS A 269 38.76 13.83 -16.34
N LEU A 270 38.03 12.85 -15.84
CA LEU A 270 36.85 13.05 -15.01
C LEU A 270 37.24 13.14 -13.52
N PRO A 271 36.44 13.81 -12.67
CA PRO A 271 36.70 13.87 -11.24
C PRO A 271 36.70 12.47 -10.60
N ALA A 272 37.51 12.30 -9.55
CA ALA A 272 37.76 10.99 -8.92
C ALA A 272 36.59 10.41 -8.12
N VAL A 273 35.56 11.23 -7.85
CA VAL A 273 34.42 10.84 -7.02
C VAL A 273 33.16 10.81 -7.89
N PHE A 274 32.76 9.59 -8.23
CA PHE A 274 31.43 9.27 -8.70
C PHE A 274 30.79 8.40 -7.62
N ASP A 275 29.55 8.71 -7.21
CA ASP A 275 28.82 7.86 -6.28
C ASP A 275 28.45 6.58 -7.04
N ALA A 276 29.27 5.53 -6.85
CA ALA A 276 29.14 4.25 -7.53
C ALA A 276 29.05 3.13 -6.48
N PRO A 277 27.85 2.88 -5.91
CA PRO A 277 27.67 1.83 -4.93
C PRO A 277 28.08 0.46 -5.51
N GLY A 278 28.94 -0.26 -4.78
CA GLY A 278 29.48 -1.54 -5.24
C GLY A 278 30.61 -1.42 -6.28
N ASN A 279 31.18 -0.22 -6.49
CA ASN A 279 32.28 0.06 -7.43
C ASN A 279 31.96 -0.28 -8.90
N ALA A 280 30.68 -0.33 -9.28
CA ALA A 280 30.26 -0.54 -10.66
C ALA A 280 29.83 0.78 -11.31
N MET A 281 30.35 1.08 -12.49
CA MET A 281 29.93 2.21 -13.31
C MET A 281 29.62 1.75 -14.74
N THR A 282 28.60 2.36 -15.35
CA THR A 282 28.32 2.21 -16.77
C THR A 282 28.66 3.52 -17.47
N VAL A 283 29.48 3.44 -18.51
CA VAL A 283 29.83 4.59 -19.36
C VAL A 283 29.29 4.31 -20.76
N ALA A 284 28.56 5.26 -21.33
CA ALA A 284 28.07 5.22 -22.70
C ALA A 284 28.60 6.44 -23.46
N ALA A 285 29.17 6.22 -24.65
CA ALA A 285 29.72 7.27 -25.48
C ALA A 285 29.44 7.00 -26.97
N TRP A 286 29.31 8.07 -27.74
CA TRP A 286 29.27 8.00 -29.20
C TRP A 286 30.66 8.32 -29.75
N ILE A 287 31.25 7.38 -30.48
CA ILE A 287 32.61 7.52 -31.02
C ILE A 287 32.55 7.33 -32.53
N LYS A 288 33.17 8.25 -33.27
CA LYS A 288 33.44 8.08 -34.70
C LYS A 288 34.90 7.62 -34.86
N LEU A 289 35.08 6.44 -35.42
CA LEU A 289 36.39 5.94 -35.81
C LEU A 289 36.71 6.46 -37.22
N ASN A 290 37.94 6.94 -37.40
CA ASN A 290 38.46 7.35 -38.70
C ASN A 290 39.20 6.20 -39.38
#